data_AF-A0A843APD4-F1
#
_entry.id   AF-A0A843APD4-F1
#
_cell.length_a   1.000
_cell.length_b   1.000
_cell.length_c   1.000
_cell.angle_alpha   90.00
_cell.angle_beta   90.00
_cell.angle_gamma   90.00
#
_symmetry.space_group_name_H-M   'P 1'
#
loop_
_entity.id
_entity.type
_entity.pdbx_description
1 polymer ?
#
loop_
_entity_poly.entity_id
_entity_poly.type
_entity_poly.pdbx_seq_one_letter_code
_entity_poly.pdbx_strand_id
1 'polypeptide(L)'
;MKKIPDKDILLFKSCLVSVEYPGVESSTAFLFDKLGVGYHRDQRQSCCTGLGHYYDLFDQLSTTALAARNFWVARDSGNPNIAVMCATCYAILKKSAEILNENNEAREKINGLLEEGGLGKMVYHKGDIDPHKNIFHAAEILYNKKDLLKDSPHLDFSQFNIATHHACHYCKVHYEDTIGGVRHPMLLDELAASCGAETVGWYDQKRLTCGAGFRQRFTNNDLSLQVTAEKLLSLKENQTDIMLHMCPNCQMQYDRYQPVIEKKQNVKFNIFHLNIAQFLALNIGADPYRVLGIQTHTVPVEPLLKKLGIEPVKTPVENGKIKMDH
;
A
#
# COMPACT_ATOMS: atom_id res chain seq x y z
N MET A 1 -22.52 2.90 -6.02
CA MET A 1 -21.08 3.20 -6.13
C MET A 1 -20.58 3.56 -4.73
N LYS A 2 -19.47 2.98 -4.27
CA LYS A 2 -18.90 3.23 -2.92
C LYS A 2 -18.60 4.72 -2.77
N LYS A 3 -19.09 5.37 -1.70
CA LYS A 3 -18.80 6.80 -1.44
C LYS A 3 -17.40 6.91 -0.83
N ILE A 4 -16.45 7.38 -1.62
CA ILE A 4 -15.04 7.50 -1.23
C ILE A 4 -14.77 8.96 -0.82
N PRO A 5 -14.16 9.21 0.35
CA PRO A 5 -13.89 10.55 0.85
C PRO A 5 -12.73 11.20 0.09
N ASP A 6 -12.72 12.53 0.09
CA ASP A 6 -11.63 13.36 -0.41
C ASP A 6 -11.12 14.39 0.62
N LYS A 7 -11.60 14.31 1.86
CA LYS A 7 -11.18 15.13 2.99
C LYS A 7 -11.45 14.42 4.32
N ASP A 8 -11.00 15.02 5.41
CA ASP A 8 -11.16 14.49 6.77
C ASP A 8 -10.54 13.08 6.89
N ILE A 9 -9.37 12.90 6.26
CA ILE A 9 -8.66 11.63 6.10
C ILE A 9 -7.40 11.61 6.99
N LEU A 10 -7.30 10.64 7.88
CA LEU A 10 -6.04 10.22 8.49
C LEU A 10 -5.28 9.34 7.48
N LEU A 11 -4.15 9.83 6.96
CA LEU A 11 -3.25 9.01 6.16
C LEU A 11 -2.48 8.06 7.09
N PHE A 12 -2.87 6.79 7.07
CA PHE A 12 -2.40 5.78 8.02
C PHE A 12 -0.97 5.33 7.70
N LYS A 13 -0.05 5.62 8.62
CA LYS A 13 1.34 5.22 8.57
C LYS A 13 1.46 3.71 8.63
N SER A 14 1.91 3.12 7.53
CA SER A 14 2.12 1.67 7.40
C SER A 14 3.59 1.35 7.71
N CYS A 15 3.86 0.36 8.57
CA CYS A 15 5.23 0.06 9.03
C CYS A 15 6.22 -0.21 7.87
N LEU A 16 5.82 -1.04 6.90
CA LEU A 16 6.67 -1.33 5.73
C LEU A 16 6.79 -0.14 4.77
N VAL A 17 5.78 0.73 4.68
CA VAL A 17 5.94 1.98 3.94
C VAL A 17 7.00 2.82 4.64
N SER A 18 6.87 3.08 5.94
CA SER A 18 7.78 3.99 6.63
C SER A 18 9.21 3.48 6.73
N VAL A 19 9.43 2.17 6.82
CA VAL A 19 10.77 1.59 7.03
C VAL A 19 11.43 1.15 5.73
N GLU A 20 10.68 0.52 4.81
CA GLU A 20 11.27 -0.07 3.58
C GLU A 20 11.14 0.82 2.35
N TYR A 21 9.97 1.45 2.19
CA TYR A 21 9.63 2.24 1.00
C TYR A 21 8.95 3.57 1.37
N PRO A 22 9.64 4.49 2.08
CA PRO A 22 9.05 5.75 2.53
C PRO A 22 8.54 6.61 1.36
N GLY A 23 9.15 6.43 0.19
CA GLY A 23 8.72 6.97 -1.09
C GLY A 23 7.24 6.74 -1.44
N VAL A 24 6.62 5.67 -0.93
CA VAL A 24 5.18 5.40 -1.13
C VAL A 24 4.32 6.43 -0.39
N GLU A 25 4.71 6.81 0.82
CA GLU A 25 3.99 7.84 1.61
C GLU A 25 4.14 9.22 0.97
N SER A 26 5.36 9.62 0.64
CA SER A 26 5.62 10.91 -0.01
C SER A 26 4.96 11.01 -1.38
N SER A 27 4.94 9.93 -2.16
CA SER A 27 4.22 9.90 -3.45
C SER A 27 2.70 9.99 -3.27
N THR A 28 2.14 9.29 -2.27
CA THR A 28 0.71 9.36 -1.95
C THR A 28 0.32 10.78 -1.52
N ALA A 29 1.11 11.39 -0.64
CA ALA A 29 0.93 12.77 -0.20
C ALA A 29 1.00 13.78 -1.35
N PHE A 30 2.03 13.66 -2.20
CA PHE A 30 2.17 14.50 -3.38
C PHE A 30 0.95 14.43 -4.30
N LEU A 31 0.44 13.21 -4.55
CA LEU A 31 -0.77 13.02 -5.35
C LEU A 31 -2.01 13.60 -4.66
N PHE A 32 -2.16 13.41 -3.36
CA PHE A 32 -3.28 13.97 -2.60
C PHE A 32 -3.28 15.49 -2.66
N ASP A 33 -2.11 16.13 -2.48
CA ASP A 33 -1.97 17.59 -2.58
C ASP A 33 -2.31 18.08 -4.00
N LYS A 34 -1.83 17.39 -5.04
CA LYS A 34 -2.12 17.72 -6.45
C LYS A 34 -3.59 17.56 -6.82
N LEU A 35 -4.27 16.57 -6.23
CA LEU A 35 -5.67 16.22 -6.53
C LEU A 35 -6.67 16.90 -5.57
N GLY A 36 -6.21 17.76 -4.67
CA GLY A 36 -7.05 18.47 -3.70
C GLY A 36 -7.69 17.54 -2.65
N VAL A 37 -7.02 16.43 -2.32
CA VAL A 37 -7.46 15.51 -1.26
C VAL A 37 -6.91 16.00 0.09
N GLY A 38 -7.80 16.39 1.01
CA GLY A 38 -7.42 16.82 2.35
C GLY A 38 -7.05 15.62 3.24
N TYR A 39 -5.86 15.65 3.84
CA TYR A 39 -5.41 14.61 4.76
C TYR A 39 -4.63 15.15 5.96
N HIS A 40 -4.57 14.35 7.01
CA HIS A 40 -3.81 14.60 8.23
C HIS A 40 -2.93 13.39 8.55
N ARG A 41 -1.78 13.64 9.17
CA ARG A 41 -0.88 12.60 9.69
C ARG A 41 -0.70 12.84 11.18
N ASP A 42 -1.11 11.86 11.99
CA ASP A 42 -1.04 11.96 13.44
C ASP A 42 0.09 11.07 13.98
N GLN A 43 1.06 11.67 14.69
CA GLN A 43 2.20 10.95 15.27
C GLN A 43 1.81 9.98 16.38
N ARG A 44 0.61 10.14 16.97
CA ARG A 44 0.09 9.22 17.98
C ARG A 44 -0.30 7.89 17.36
N GLN A 45 -0.59 7.81 16.06
CA GLN A 45 -0.99 6.56 15.42
C GLN A 45 0.12 5.49 15.50
N SER A 46 -0.25 4.26 15.84
CA SER A 46 0.65 3.11 15.99
C SER A 46 0.40 2.02 14.94
N CYS A 47 1.25 1.01 14.87
CA CYS A 47 1.11 -0.10 13.93
C CYS A 47 -0.30 -0.73 13.91
N CYS A 48 -0.75 -1.16 12.74
CA CYS A 48 -2.00 -1.93 12.57
C CYS A 48 -1.93 -3.38 13.07
N THR A 49 -0.73 -3.84 13.48
CA THR A 49 -0.36 -5.21 13.88
C THR A 49 -0.65 -6.35 12.90
N GLY A 50 -1.20 -6.06 11.71
CA GLY A 50 -1.58 -7.06 10.72
C GLY A 50 -0.47 -8.05 10.35
N LEU A 51 0.79 -7.59 10.17
CA LEU A 51 1.90 -8.50 9.89
C LEU A 51 2.08 -9.56 10.99
N GLY A 52 2.06 -9.15 12.26
CA GLY A 52 2.21 -10.07 13.38
C GLY A 52 0.99 -10.95 13.58
N HIS A 53 -0.22 -10.40 13.35
CA HIS A 53 -1.46 -11.19 13.39
C HIS A 53 -1.45 -12.33 12.35
N TYR A 54 -1.19 -12.01 11.07
CA TYR A 54 -1.17 -13.02 10.01
C TYR A 54 0.10 -13.89 10.00
N TYR A 55 1.07 -13.59 10.88
CA TYR A 55 2.17 -14.50 11.20
C TYR A 55 1.79 -15.49 12.31
N ASP A 56 0.64 -15.33 12.97
CA ASP A 56 0.24 -16.02 14.20
C ASP A 56 1.08 -15.62 15.44
N LEU A 57 1.66 -14.41 15.47
CA LEU A 57 2.30 -13.86 16.68
C LEU A 57 1.32 -13.17 17.62
N PHE A 58 0.28 -12.54 17.06
CA PHE A 58 -0.70 -11.76 17.82
C PHE A 58 -2.09 -12.31 17.60
N ASP A 59 -2.82 -12.52 18.68
CA ASP A 59 -4.22 -12.90 18.61
C ASP A 59 -5.09 -11.73 18.07
N GLN A 60 -6.31 -12.08 17.66
CA GLN A 60 -7.24 -11.12 17.09
C GLN A 60 -7.66 -10.05 18.10
N LEU A 61 -7.82 -10.36 19.40
CA LEU A 61 -8.28 -9.41 20.40
C LEU A 61 -7.22 -8.34 20.66
N SER A 62 -5.96 -8.75 20.83
CA SER A 62 -4.83 -7.81 20.99
C SER A 62 -4.69 -6.87 19.79
N THR A 63 -4.84 -7.41 18.58
CA THR A 63 -4.84 -6.63 17.35
C THR A 63 -6.01 -5.64 17.29
N THR A 64 -7.19 -6.08 17.70
CA THR A 64 -8.40 -5.25 17.72
C THR A 64 -8.30 -4.13 18.76
N ALA A 65 -7.68 -4.37 19.92
CA ALA A 65 -7.43 -3.35 20.93
C ALA A 65 -6.55 -2.20 20.41
N LEU A 66 -5.49 -2.53 19.68
CA LEU A 66 -4.61 -1.53 19.05
C LEU A 66 -5.30 -0.81 17.89
N ALA A 67 -6.18 -1.49 17.16
CA ALA A 67 -7.02 -0.86 16.15
C ALA A 67 -8.01 0.14 16.80
N ALA A 68 -8.65 -0.20 17.91
CA ALA A 68 -9.54 0.70 18.65
C ALA A 68 -8.83 2.01 19.06
N ARG A 69 -7.61 1.90 19.59
CA ARG A 69 -6.75 3.05 19.88
C ARG A 69 -6.51 3.91 18.63
N ASN A 70 -6.15 3.29 17.50
CA ASN A 70 -5.91 4.01 16.25
C ASN A 70 -7.17 4.68 15.69
N PHE A 71 -8.34 4.05 15.84
CA PHE A 71 -9.64 4.61 15.48
C PHE A 71 -9.99 5.83 16.31
N TRP A 72 -9.71 5.77 17.62
CA TRP A 72 -9.84 6.94 18.47
C TRP A 72 -8.94 8.08 18.01
N VAL A 73 -7.66 7.82 17.71
CA VAL A 73 -6.74 8.85 17.18
C VAL A 73 -7.29 9.51 15.91
N ALA A 74 -7.79 8.72 14.96
CA ALA A 74 -8.39 9.23 13.72
C ALA A 74 -9.54 10.20 14.03
N ARG A 75 -10.49 9.79 14.86
CA ARG A 75 -11.66 10.60 15.22
C ARG A 75 -11.30 11.84 16.05
N ASP A 76 -10.44 11.69 17.04
CA ASP A 76 -9.97 12.78 17.92
C ASP A 76 -9.21 13.85 17.15
N SER A 77 -8.46 13.47 16.10
CA SER A 77 -7.80 14.41 15.20
C SER A 77 -8.76 15.15 14.25
N GLY A 78 -10.08 14.86 14.29
CA GLY A 78 -11.07 15.38 13.35
C GLY A 78 -11.05 14.71 11.96
N ASN A 79 -10.31 13.62 11.79
CA ASN A 79 -10.11 12.93 10.52
C ASN A 79 -10.56 11.46 10.61
N PRO A 80 -11.88 11.18 10.69
CA PRO A 80 -12.40 9.84 10.97
C PRO A 80 -12.22 8.87 9.80
N ASN A 81 -11.95 9.35 8.59
CA ASN A 81 -11.67 8.48 7.44
C ASN A 81 -10.20 8.07 7.48
N ILE A 82 -9.90 6.80 7.22
CA ILE A 82 -8.57 6.21 7.33
C ILE A 82 -8.16 5.74 5.94
N ALA A 83 -7.12 6.38 5.38
CA ALA A 83 -6.51 5.97 4.13
C ALA A 83 -5.25 5.16 4.41
N VAL A 84 -5.28 3.86 4.11
CA VAL A 84 -4.10 3.00 4.25
C VAL A 84 -3.35 2.86 2.93
N MET A 85 -2.03 2.73 3.00
CA MET A 85 -1.16 2.48 1.83
C MET A 85 -0.71 1.02 1.73
N CYS A 86 -1.34 0.14 2.52
CA CYS A 86 -0.98 -1.26 2.63
C CYS A 86 -2.25 -2.12 2.69
N ALA A 87 -2.32 -3.10 1.81
CA ALA A 87 -3.44 -4.04 1.77
C ALA A 87 -3.61 -4.84 3.08
N THR A 88 -2.52 -5.13 3.80
CA THR A 88 -2.61 -5.79 5.12
C THR A 88 -3.25 -4.88 6.17
N CYS A 89 -2.89 -3.59 6.19
CA CYS A 89 -3.53 -2.60 7.06
C CYS A 89 -5.03 -2.49 6.72
N TYR A 90 -5.37 -2.49 5.43
CA TYR A 90 -6.76 -2.46 4.95
C TYR A 90 -7.58 -3.61 5.53
N ALA A 91 -7.09 -4.85 5.36
CA ALA A 91 -7.78 -6.03 5.83
C ALA A 91 -7.97 -6.07 7.35
N ILE A 92 -6.89 -5.84 8.09
CA ILE A 92 -6.91 -6.02 9.55
C ILE A 92 -7.69 -4.92 10.28
N LEU A 93 -7.62 -3.67 9.80
CA LEU A 93 -8.39 -2.58 10.39
C LEU A 93 -9.88 -2.77 10.11
N LYS A 94 -10.28 -3.17 8.90
CA LYS A 94 -11.69 -3.50 8.62
C LYS A 94 -12.19 -4.63 9.50
N LYS A 95 -11.42 -5.70 9.63
CA LYS A 95 -11.80 -6.82 10.49
C LYS A 95 -11.95 -6.40 11.95
N SER A 96 -11.06 -5.53 12.43
CA SER A 96 -11.12 -5.01 13.79
C SER A 96 -12.34 -4.12 14.02
N ALA A 97 -12.69 -3.26 13.05
CA ALA A 97 -13.89 -2.43 13.13
C ALA A 97 -15.18 -3.27 13.10
N GLU A 98 -15.26 -4.33 12.28
CA GLU A 98 -16.37 -5.29 12.30
C GLU A 98 -16.54 -5.91 13.68
N ILE A 99 -15.46 -6.45 14.26
CA ILE A 99 -15.48 -7.08 15.59
C ILE A 99 -15.97 -6.09 16.65
N LEU A 100 -15.43 -4.87 16.64
CA LEU A 100 -15.83 -3.83 17.59
C LEU A 100 -17.30 -3.41 17.40
N ASN A 101 -17.87 -3.49 16.20
CA ASN A 101 -19.26 -3.11 15.95
C ASN A 101 -20.26 -4.25 16.22
N GLU A 102 -19.85 -5.50 16.04
CA GLU A 102 -20.74 -6.67 16.03
C GLU A 102 -20.62 -7.55 17.28
N ASN A 103 -19.44 -7.61 17.90
CA ASN A 103 -19.19 -8.43 19.08
C ASN A 103 -19.13 -7.56 20.35
N ASN A 104 -20.24 -7.53 21.09
CA ASN A 104 -20.35 -6.76 22.33
C ASN A 104 -19.33 -7.23 23.39
N GLU A 105 -19.14 -8.53 23.57
CA GLU A 105 -18.22 -9.07 24.57
C GLU A 105 -16.77 -8.65 24.28
N ALA A 106 -16.34 -8.76 23.02
CA ALA A 106 -15.01 -8.32 22.61
C ALA A 106 -14.82 -6.81 22.80
N ARG A 107 -15.84 -6.00 22.44
CA ARG A 107 -15.79 -4.54 22.62
C ARG A 107 -15.70 -4.15 24.10
N GLU A 108 -16.53 -4.73 24.98
CA GLU A 108 -16.46 -4.43 26.41
C GLU A 108 -15.14 -4.85 27.03
N LYS A 109 -14.60 -6.01 26.64
CA LYS A 109 -13.27 -6.46 27.09
C LYS A 109 -12.17 -5.49 26.66
N ILE A 110 -12.19 -5.03 25.41
CA ILE A 110 -11.21 -4.05 24.90
C ILE A 110 -11.35 -2.71 25.62
N ASN A 111 -12.58 -2.24 25.84
CA ASN A 111 -12.84 -0.99 26.57
C ASN A 111 -12.36 -1.08 28.02
N GLY A 112 -12.55 -2.22 28.69
CA GLY A 112 -11.99 -2.49 30.01
C GLY A 112 -10.45 -2.42 30.02
N LEU A 113 -9.79 -3.04 29.04
CA LEU A 113 -8.32 -2.97 28.90
C LEU A 113 -7.82 -1.53 28.66
N LEU A 114 -8.56 -0.72 27.91
CA LEU A 114 -8.24 0.69 27.71
C LEU A 114 -8.38 1.48 29.02
N GLU A 115 -9.44 1.24 29.80
CA GLU A 115 -9.64 1.86 31.10
C GLU A 115 -8.52 1.49 32.08
N GLU A 116 -8.23 0.20 32.25
CA GLU A 116 -7.15 -0.32 33.11
C GLU A 116 -5.78 0.25 32.71
N GLY A 117 -5.55 0.45 31.41
CA GLY A 117 -4.34 1.05 30.86
C GLY A 117 -4.26 2.58 31.01
N GLY A 118 -5.22 3.24 31.65
CA GLY A 118 -5.27 4.71 31.76
C GLY A 118 -5.62 5.43 30.44
N LEU A 119 -6.18 4.69 29.49
CA LEU A 119 -6.61 5.14 28.16
C LEU A 119 -8.15 5.20 28.05
N GLY A 120 -8.88 5.32 29.17
CA GLY A 120 -10.35 5.31 29.21
C GLY A 120 -11.04 6.30 28.26
N LYS A 121 -10.41 7.45 27.99
CA LYS A 121 -10.88 8.41 26.98
C LYS A 121 -10.95 7.84 25.56
N MET A 122 -10.25 6.74 25.29
CA MET A 122 -10.15 6.06 24.00
C MET A 122 -11.18 4.94 23.81
N VAL A 123 -12.18 4.87 24.69
CA VAL A 123 -13.28 3.92 24.61
C VAL A 123 -13.90 3.90 23.20
N TYR A 124 -14.18 2.70 22.69
CA TYR A 124 -14.85 2.51 21.42
C TYR A 124 -16.32 2.20 21.66
N HIS A 125 -17.20 2.94 20.98
CA HIS A 125 -18.63 2.70 20.92
C HIS A 125 -19.02 2.09 19.58
N LYS A 126 -20.05 1.26 19.59
CA LYS A 126 -20.60 0.66 18.36
C LYS A 126 -20.92 1.76 17.34
N GLY A 127 -20.38 1.61 16.13
CA GLY A 127 -20.57 2.54 15.02
C GLY A 127 -19.60 3.71 14.97
N ASP A 128 -18.63 3.78 15.88
CA ASP A 128 -17.61 4.84 15.88
C ASP A 128 -16.78 4.87 14.58
N ILE A 129 -16.52 3.69 13.99
CA ILE A 129 -15.93 3.51 12.67
C ILE A 129 -16.77 2.50 11.89
N ASP A 130 -17.27 2.89 10.72
CA ASP A 130 -17.88 1.98 9.76
C ASP A 130 -16.79 1.46 8.81
N PRO A 131 -16.47 0.14 8.79
CA PRO A 131 -15.38 -0.40 7.98
C PRO A 131 -15.54 -0.13 6.48
N HIS A 132 -16.76 0.03 5.99
CA HIS A 132 -17.05 0.25 4.57
C HIS A 132 -17.06 1.73 4.18
N LYS A 133 -17.30 2.62 5.15
CA LYS A 133 -17.42 4.07 4.91
C LYS A 133 -16.27 4.90 5.45
N ASN A 134 -15.44 4.34 6.32
CA ASN A 134 -14.34 5.06 6.95
C ASN A 134 -12.96 4.45 6.65
N ILE A 135 -12.84 3.21 6.16
CA ILE A 135 -11.52 2.61 5.89
C ILE A 135 -11.36 2.37 4.39
N PHE A 136 -10.36 3.00 3.79
CA PHE A 136 -10.10 2.96 2.36
C PHE A 136 -8.63 2.68 2.08
N HIS A 137 -8.34 2.01 0.97
CA HIS A 137 -7.01 1.98 0.43
C HIS A 137 -6.73 3.29 -0.31
N ALA A 138 -5.51 3.83 -0.22
CA ALA A 138 -5.14 5.07 -0.91
C ALA A 138 -5.38 5.00 -2.42
N ALA A 139 -5.18 3.82 -3.03
CA ALA A 139 -5.53 3.56 -4.43
C ALA A 139 -7.02 3.76 -4.75
N GLU A 140 -7.95 3.48 -3.82
CA GLU A 140 -9.38 3.75 -4.03
C GLU A 140 -9.66 5.26 -4.07
N ILE A 141 -9.00 6.02 -3.18
CA ILE A 141 -9.11 7.49 -3.14
C ILE A 141 -8.54 8.12 -4.41
N LEU A 142 -7.36 7.66 -4.85
CA LEU A 142 -6.78 8.08 -6.13
C LEU A 142 -7.68 7.72 -7.30
N TYR A 143 -8.29 6.53 -7.28
CA TYR A 143 -9.20 6.09 -8.34
C TYR A 143 -10.45 6.96 -8.42
N ASN A 144 -10.99 7.39 -7.28
CA ASN A 144 -12.11 8.33 -7.23
C ASN A 144 -11.77 9.71 -7.82
N LYS A 145 -10.48 10.04 -7.93
CA LYS A 145 -9.96 11.29 -8.51
C LYS A 145 -9.29 11.06 -9.88
N LYS A 146 -9.40 9.86 -10.47
CA LYS A 146 -8.65 9.47 -11.68
C LYS A 146 -8.93 10.35 -12.90
N ASP A 147 -10.12 10.93 -13.00
CA ASP A 147 -10.43 11.82 -14.12
C ASP A 147 -9.61 13.11 -14.08
N LEU A 148 -9.25 13.61 -12.90
CA LEU A 148 -8.36 14.77 -12.75
C LEU A 148 -6.91 14.46 -13.16
N LEU A 149 -6.53 13.18 -13.16
CA LEU A 149 -5.21 12.75 -13.61
C LEU A 149 -5.07 12.75 -15.14
N LYS A 150 -6.18 12.66 -15.88
CA LYS A 150 -6.17 12.66 -17.36
C LYS A 150 -5.68 13.98 -17.94
N ASP A 151 -5.99 15.08 -17.25
CA ASP A 151 -5.65 16.44 -17.68
C ASP A 151 -4.22 16.85 -17.29
N SER A 152 -3.52 16.02 -16.50
CA SER A 152 -2.13 16.29 -16.10
C SER A 152 -1.16 15.88 -17.22
N PRO A 153 -0.08 16.66 -17.44
CA PRO A 153 1.02 16.20 -18.29
C PRO A 153 1.53 14.85 -17.77
N HIS A 154 1.63 13.88 -18.68
CA HIS A 154 2.08 12.53 -18.36
C HIS A 154 3.34 12.18 -19.15
N LEU A 155 4.18 11.34 -18.57
CA LEU A 155 5.29 10.70 -19.25
C LEU A 155 4.76 9.65 -20.23
N ASP A 156 5.49 9.45 -21.33
CA ASP A 156 5.16 8.42 -22.30
C ASP A 156 5.68 7.06 -21.84
N PHE A 157 4.74 6.19 -21.45
CA PHE A 157 5.00 4.80 -21.07
C PHE A 157 4.71 3.80 -22.20
N SER A 158 4.38 4.25 -23.42
CA SER A 158 3.95 3.38 -24.54
C SER A 158 4.97 2.32 -24.95
N GLN A 159 6.25 2.54 -24.66
CA GLN A 159 7.33 1.58 -24.92
C GLN A 159 7.47 0.46 -23.86
N PHE A 160 6.68 0.48 -22.79
CA PHE A 160 6.78 -0.47 -21.67
C PHE A 160 5.54 -1.34 -21.55
N ASN A 161 5.74 -2.63 -21.32
CA ASN A 161 4.65 -3.52 -20.91
C ASN A 161 4.46 -3.46 -19.39
N ILE A 162 3.30 -2.97 -18.95
CA ILE A 162 2.99 -2.77 -17.53
C ILE A 162 2.04 -3.85 -17.04
N ALA A 163 2.41 -4.57 -15.98
CA ALA A 163 1.54 -5.50 -15.27
C ALA A 163 1.20 -4.97 -13.87
N THR A 164 0.13 -5.49 -13.26
CA THR A 164 -0.38 -5.02 -11.97
C THR A 164 -0.61 -6.16 -10.98
N HIS A 165 -0.43 -5.86 -9.69
CA HIS A 165 -0.64 -6.80 -8.58
C HIS A 165 -1.43 -6.18 -7.43
N HIS A 166 -2.70 -6.55 -7.32
CA HIS A 166 -3.68 -5.94 -6.40
C HIS A 166 -3.68 -6.50 -4.98
N ALA A 167 -2.71 -7.33 -4.62
CA ALA A 167 -2.56 -7.95 -3.29
C ALA A 167 -3.77 -8.79 -2.80
N CYS A 168 -3.48 -9.93 -2.16
CA CYS A 168 -4.54 -10.81 -1.66
C CYS A 168 -5.41 -10.17 -0.57
N HIS A 169 -4.84 -9.36 0.33
CA HIS A 169 -5.58 -8.76 1.45
C HIS A 169 -6.55 -7.65 1.06
N TYR A 170 -6.31 -6.98 -0.08
CA TYR A 170 -7.31 -6.09 -0.64
C TYR A 170 -8.39 -6.94 -1.32
N CYS A 171 -8.03 -7.70 -2.37
CA CYS A 171 -9.02 -8.37 -3.20
C CYS A 171 -9.80 -9.50 -2.53
N LYS A 172 -9.24 -10.25 -1.58
CA LYS A 172 -9.80 -11.56 -1.14
C LYS A 172 -10.40 -11.58 0.25
N VAL A 173 -10.00 -10.68 1.15
CA VAL A 173 -10.47 -10.71 2.56
C VAL A 173 -11.84 -10.05 2.67
N HIS A 174 -11.94 -8.80 2.21
CA HIS A 174 -13.18 -8.01 2.20
C HIS A 174 -13.64 -7.77 0.77
N TYR A 175 -13.77 -8.86 -0.01
CA TYR A 175 -13.89 -8.78 -1.47
C TYR A 175 -15.11 -8.01 -1.97
N GLU A 176 -16.21 -8.03 -1.22
CA GLU A 176 -17.45 -7.32 -1.53
C GLU A 176 -17.30 -5.79 -1.45
N ASP A 177 -16.30 -5.33 -0.69
CA ASP A 177 -16.04 -3.91 -0.46
C ASP A 177 -14.91 -3.35 -1.34
N THR A 178 -14.32 -4.19 -2.21
CA THR A 178 -13.29 -3.73 -3.15
C THR A 178 -13.86 -3.23 -4.46
N ILE A 179 -13.19 -2.26 -5.06
CA ILE A 179 -13.46 -1.88 -6.46
C ILE A 179 -13.04 -3.03 -7.38
N GLY A 180 -14.02 -3.64 -8.07
CA GLY A 180 -13.82 -4.72 -9.04
C GLY A 180 -13.87 -6.16 -8.48
N GLY A 181 -13.75 -6.35 -7.16
CA GLY A 181 -13.82 -7.67 -6.53
C GLY A 181 -12.64 -8.61 -6.87
N VAL A 182 -12.74 -9.88 -6.45
CA VAL A 182 -11.72 -10.93 -6.75
C VAL A 182 -11.67 -11.29 -8.24
N ARG A 183 -12.82 -11.20 -8.94
CA ARG A 183 -12.94 -11.68 -10.33
C ARG A 183 -12.40 -10.69 -11.34
N HIS A 184 -12.46 -9.38 -11.05
CA HIS A 184 -11.97 -8.33 -11.94
C HIS A 184 -11.06 -7.34 -11.20
N PRO A 185 -9.85 -7.76 -10.77
CA PRO A 185 -8.90 -6.88 -10.11
C PRO A 185 -8.27 -5.94 -11.15
N MET A 186 -8.98 -4.88 -11.53
CA MET A 186 -8.56 -3.91 -12.55
C MET A 186 -8.35 -2.50 -11.99
N LEU A 187 -8.48 -2.30 -10.67
CA LEU A 187 -8.29 -0.99 -10.02
C LEU A 187 -6.97 -0.30 -10.42
N LEU A 188 -5.84 -1.02 -10.31
CA LEU A 188 -4.52 -0.49 -10.67
C LEU A 188 -4.35 -0.28 -12.18
N ASP A 189 -4.95 -1.16 -12.99
CA ASP A 189 -4.93 -1.05 -14.45
C ASP A 189 -5.66 0.21 -14.90
N GLU A 190 -6.87 0.45 -14.39
CA GLU A 190 -7.65 1.64 -14.69
C GLU A 190 -7.01 2.92 -14.15
N LEU A 191 -6.28 2.85 -13.02
CA LEU A 191 -5.48 3.96 -12.53
C LEU A 191 -4.31 4.28 -13.48
N ALA A 192 -3.57 3.27 -13.93
CA ALA A 192 -2.48 3.48 -14.88
C ALA A 192 -3.00 4.05 -16.21
N ALA A 193 -4.08 3.48 -16.75
CA ALA A 193 -4.72 3.96 -17.98
C ALA A 193 -5.25 5.39 -17.86
N SER A 194 -5.69 5.83 -16.66
CA SER A 194 -6.10 7.22 -16.43
C SER A 194 -5.00 8.26 -16.63
N CYS A 195 -3.73 7.83 -16.67
CA CYS A 195 -2.57 8.67 -16.97
C CYS A 195 -1.87 8.27 -18.28
N GLY A 196 -2.61 7.70 -19.24
CA GLY A 196 -2.09 7.35 -20.58
C GLY A 196 -1.18 6.13 -20.61
N ALA A 197 -1.11 5.34 -19.53
CA ALA A 197 -0.28 4.16 -19.45
C ALA A 197 -1.13 2.88 -19.46
N GLU A 198 -1.25 2.26 -20.63
CA GLU A 198 -1.97 1.00 -20.79
C GLU A 198 -1.22 -0.16 -20.12
N THR A 199 -1.97 -1.07 -19.50
CA THR A 199 -1.42 -2.30 -18.91
C THR A 199 -1.63 -3.48 -19.84
N VAL A 200 -0.89 -4.57 -19.62
CA VAL A 200 -1.11 -5.85 -20.30
C VAL A 200 -2.47 -6.49 -19.95
N GLY A 201 -3.24 -5.87 -19.04
CA GLY A 201 -4.54 -6.35 -18.60
C GLY A 201 -4.44 -7.68 -17.86
N TRP A 202 -5.01 -8.74 -18.44
CA TRP A 202 -5.00 -10.07 -17.85
C TRP A 202 -3.76 -10.86 -18.26
N TYR A 203 -3.13 -11.51 -17.28
CA TYR A 203 -2.04 -12.45 -17.48
C TYR A 203 -2.17 -13.60 -16.48
N ASP A 204 -1.58 -14.74 -16.82
CA ASP A 204 -1.57 -15.90 -15.92
C ASP A 204 -0.93 -15.52 -14.58
N GLN A 205 -1.44 -16.05 -13.48
CA GLN A 205 -0.98 -15.69 -12.13
C GLN A 205 -1.30 -14.25 -11.64
N LYS A 206 -2.05 -13.40 -12.38
CA LYS A 206 -2.48 -12.06 -11.89
C LYS A 206 -3.08 -12.13 -10.47
N ARG A 207 -3.97 -13.10 -10.23
CA ARG A 207 -4.64 -13.34 -8.94
C ARG A 207 -3.84 -14.20 -7.93
N LEU A 208 -2.69 -14.73 -8.32
CA LEU A 208 -1.83 -15.51 -7.43
C LEU A 208 -1.33 -14.60 -6.30
N THR A 209 -1.12 -15.17 -5.11
CA THR A 209 -0.42 -14.47 -4.03
C THR A 209 1.01 -14.11 -4.45
N CYS A 210 1.62 -13.14 -3.76
CA CYS A 210 3.03 -12.81 -3.98
C CYS A 210 3.99 -13.85 -3.37
N GLY A 211 3.50 -14.82 -2.60
CA GLY A 211 4.31 -15.82 -1.89
C GLY A 211 4.69 -15.40 -0.47
N ALA A 212 4.72 -14.08 -0.19
CA ALA A 212 5.04 -13.55 1.13
C ALA A 212 3.90 -13.61 2.16
N GLY A 213 3.20 -14.74 2.26
CA GLY A 213 2.12 -14.96 3.23
C GLY A 213 2.61 -14.96 4.67
N PHE A 214 3.13 -13.81 5.11
CA PHE A 214 3.79 -13.46 6.37
C PHE A 214 4.69 -14.58 6.87
N ARG A 215 4.13 -15.56 7.61
CA ARG A 215 4.82 -16.78 8.02
C ARG A 215 5.62 -17.43 6.89
N GLN A 216 5.06 -17.51 5.68
CA GLN A 216 5.72 -18.18 4.54
C GLN A 216 7.07 -17.57 4.19
N ARG A 217 7.23 -16.23 4.22
CA ARG A 217 8.51 -15.59 3.88
C ARG A 217 9.62 -15.98 4.86
N PHE A 218 9.29 -16.10 6.15
CA PHE A 218 10.29 -16.26 7.19
C PHE A 218 10.49 -17.71 7.62
N THR A 219 9.43 -18.54 7.65
CA THR A 219 9.55 -19.95 8.08
C THR A 219 9.66 -20.93 6.91
N ASN A 220 9.02 -20.63 5.77
CA ASN A 220 8.95 -21.52 4.61
C ASN A 220 9.54 -20.82 3.38
N ASN A 221 10.73 -20.25 3.54
CA ASN A 221 11.30 -19.31 2.58
C ASN A 221 11.37 -19.87 1.16
N ASP A 222 11.77 -21.14 0.99
CA ASP A 222 11.85 -21.78 -0.32
C ASP A 222 10.49 -21.84 -1.03
N LEU A 223 9.40 -22.19 -0.34
CA LEU A 223 8.05 -22.19 -0.89
C LEU A 223 7.59 -20.76 -1.24
N SER A 224 7.87 -19.80 -0.36
CA SER A 224 7.59 -18.37 -0.62
C SER A 224 8.28 -17.90 -1.90
N LEU A 225 9.56 -18.23 -2.07
CA LEU A 225 10.34 -17.85 -3.26
C LEU A 225 9.88 -18.60 -4.51
N GLN A 226 9.48 -19.87 -4.40
CA GLN A 226 8.94 -20.62 -5.53
C GLN A 226 7.67 -19.96 -6.09
N VAL A 227 6.73 -19.57 -5.22
CA VAL A 227 5.51 -18.87 -5.65
C VAL A 227 5.82 -17.49 -6.26
N THR A 228 6.80 -16.79 -5.70
CA THR A 228 7.27 -15.51 -6.26
C THR A 228 7.85 -15.72 -7.66
N ALA A 229 8.69 -16.75 -7.83
CA ALA A 229 9.36 -17.11 -9.07
C ALA A 229 8.35 -17.50 -10.16
N GLU A 230 7.33 -18.30 -9.83
CA GLU A 230 6.27 -18.69 -10.78
C GLU A 230 5.60 -17.47 -11.42
N LYS A 231 5.29 -16.44 -10.61
CA LYS A 231 4.73 -15.20 -11.16
C LYS A 231 5.75 -14.41 -11.99
N LEU A 232 7.00 -14.26 -11.53
CA LEU A 232 8.03 -13.54 -12.27
C LEU A 232 8.32 -14.19 -13.64
N LEU A 233 8.28 -15.52 -13.72
CA LEU A 233 8.40 -16.27 -14.97
C LEU A 233 7.22 -15.98 -15.91
N SER A 234 5.98 -16.04 -15.41
CA SER A 234 4.80 -15.69 -16.20
C SER A 234 4.83 -14.22 -16.69
N LEU A 235 5.27 -13.28 -15.86
CA LEU A 235 5.44 -11.88 -16.25
C LEU A 235 6.50 -11.71 -17.34
N LYS A 236 7.60 -12.46 -17.26
CA LYS A 236 8.64 -12.47 -18.29
C LYS A 236 8.14 -13.03 -19.62
N GLU A 237 7.32 -14.09 -19.60
CA GLU A 237 6.67 -14.64 -20.81
C GLU A 237 5.76 -13.60 -21.46
N ASN A 238 5.11 -12.77 -20.67
CA ASN A 238 4.31 -11.62 -21.12
C ASN A 238 5.15 -10.35 -21.38
N GLN A 239 6.47 -10.48 -21.46
CA GLN A 239 7.41 -9.38 -21.75
C GLN A 239 7.23 -8.15 -20.84
N THR A 240 6.81 -8.35 -19.59
CA THR A 240 6.56 -7.25 -18.65
C THR A 240 7.86 -6.51 -18.33
N ASP A 241 7.83 -5.18 -18.39
CA ASP A 241 8.92 -4.30 -17.98
C ASP A 241 8.68 -3.72 -16.57
N ILE A 242 7.43 -3.40 -16.24
CA ILE A 242 7.07 -2.73 -14.98
C ILE A 242 5.95 -3.50 -14.30
N MET A 243 6.11 -3.79 -13.01
CA MET A 243 5.08 -4.37 -12.17
C MET A 243 4.63 -3.38 -11.10
N LEU A 244 3.36 -2.98 -11.17
CA LEU A 244 2.73 -2.06 -10.23
C LEU A 244 2.12 -2.81 -9.05
N HIS A 245 2.42 -2.35 -7.85
CA HIS A 245 1.95 -2.94 -6.59
C HIS A 245 1.07 -1.94 -5.85
N MET A 246 0.12 -2.44 -5.06
CA MET A 246 -0.59 -1.59 -4.08
C MET A 246 -0.22 -1.88 -2.63
N CYS A 247 0.55 -2.94 -2.37
CA CYS A 247 0.97 -3.34 -1.04
C CYS A 247 2.50 -3.31 -0.92
N PRO A 248 3.08 -2.60 0.07
CA PRO A 248 4.53 -2.54 0.26
C PRO A 248 5.10 -3.93 0.58
N ASN A 249 4.34 -4.82 1.23
CA ASN A 249 4.79 -6.19 1.50
C ASN A 249 4.99 -6.99 0.20
N CYS A 250 4.12 -6.78 -0.78
CA CYS A 250 4.20 -7.41 -2.09
C CYS A 250 5.35 -6.81 -2.90
N GLN A 251 5.48 -5.48 -2.91
CA GLN A 251 6.61 -4.80 -3.56
C GLN A 251 7.93 -5.31 -3.01
N MET A 252 8.09 -5.38 -1.68
CA MET A 252 9.27 -5.97 -1.04
C MET A 252 9.54 -7.40 -1.50
N GLN A 253 8.50 -8.22 -1.64
CA GLN A 253 8.67 -9.61 -2.06
C GLN A 253 9.27 -9.72 -3.46
N TYR A 254 8.78 -8.92 -4.39
CA TYR A 254 9.27 -8.94 -5.77
C TYR A 254 10.59 -8.20 -5.90
N ASP A 255 10.70 -6.98 -5.39
CA ASP A 255 11.89 -6.13 -5.49
C ASP A 255 13.11 -6.71 -4.77
N ARG A 256 13.00 -7.08 -3.49
CA ARG A 256 14.15 -7.56 -2.71
C ARG A 256 14.61 -8.94 -3.16
N TYR A 257 13.68 -9.81 -3.57
CA TYR A 257 14.01 -11.21 -3.88
C TYR A 257 14.13 -11.50 -5.37
N GLN A 258 13.83 -10.57 -6.28
CA GLN A 258 14.10 -10.75 -7.72
C GLN A 258 15.56 -11.15 -7.96
N PRO A 259 16.60 -10.44 -7.46
CA PRO A 259 18.00 -10.85 -7.68
C PRO A 259 18.35 -12.23 -7.12
N VAL A 260 17.71 -12.62 -6.00
CA VAL A 260 17.90 -13.95 -5.38
C VAL A 260 17.32 -15.03 -6.29
N ILE A 261 16.12 -14.80 -6.81
CA ILE A 261 15.43 -15.73 -7.71
C ILE A 261 16.16 -15.80 -9.06
N GLU A 262 16.61 -14.68 -9.60
CA GLU A 262 17.42 -14.63 -10.84
C GLU A 262 18.64 -15.54 -10.75
N LYS A 263 19.37 -15.46 -9.62
CA LYS A 263 20.53 -16.31 -9.37
C LYS A 263 20.15 -17.79 -9.26
N LYS A 264 19.06 -18.11 -8.55
CA LYS A 264 18.60 -19.49 -8.34
C LYS A 264 18.09 -20.15 -9.63
N GLN A 265 17.43 -19.37 -10.50
CA GLN A 265 16.82 -19.85 -11.75
C GLN A 265 17.74 -19.70 -12.97
N ASN A 266 18.87 -19.00 -12.83
CA ASN A 266 19.74 -18.61 -13.95
C ASN A 266 18.97 -17.86 -15.06
N VAL A 267 18.11 -16.92 -14.65
CA VAL A 267 17.26 -16.11 -15.53
C VAL A 267 17.41 -14.64 -15.15
N LYS A 268 17.30 -13.74 -16.13
CA LYS A 268 17.17 -12.29 -15.90
C LYS A 268 15.74 -11.85 -16.16
N PHE A 269 15.10 -11.23 -15.16
CA PHE A 269 13.71 -10.75 -15.31
C PHE A 269 13.71 -9.32 -15.85
N ASN A 270 14.60 -8.45 -15.36
CA ASN A 270 14.64 -7.02 -15.72
C ASN A 270 13.31 -6.28 -15.49
N ILE A 271 12.49 -6.74 -14.54
CA ILE A 271 11.20 -6.13 -14.20
C ILE A 271 11.44 -5.07 -13.12
N PHE A 272 10.97 -3.85 -13.35
CA PHE A 272 10.97 -2.77 -12.35
C PHE A 272 9.73 -2.88 -11.45
N HIS A 273 9.87 -2.57 -10.16
CA HIS A 273 8.79 -2.69 -9.19
C HIS A 273 8.44 -1.33 -8.59
N LEU A 274 7.23 -0.84 -8.81
CA LEU A 274 6.77 0.44 -8.27
C LEU A 274 5.46 0.25 -7.50
N ASN A 275 5.28 0.97 -6.40
CA ASN A 275 3.95 1.17 -5.87
C ASN A 275 3.13 2.02 -6.86
N ILE A 276 1.82 1.79 -6.95
CA ILE A 276 0.93 2.59 -7.80
C ILE A 276 1.03 4.09 -7.49
N ALA A 277 1.21 4.49 -6.23
CA ALA A 277 1.41 5.89 -5.89
C ALA A 277 2.75 6.43 -6.43
N GLN A 278 3.84 5.67 -6.34
CA GLN A 278 5.13 6.06 -6.92
C GLN A 278 5.03 6.22 -8.44
N PHE A 279 4.35 5.27 -9.10
CA PHE A 279 4.13 5.30 -10.54
C PHE A 279 3.33 6.54 -10.99
N LEU A 280 2.18 6.78 -10.37
CA LEU A 280 1.34 7.94 -10.71
C LEU A 280 2.05 9.26 -10.43
N ALA A 281 2.78 9.36 -9.30
CA ALA A 281 3.56 10.54 -8.97
C ALA A 281 4.68 10.78 -9.99
N LEU A 282 5.42 9.73 -10.39
CA LEU A 282 6.44 9.81 -11.45
C LEU A 282 5.81 10.32 -12.74
N ASN A 283 4.68 9.74 -13.12
CA ASN A 283 4.00 10.02 -14.37
C ASN A 283 3.63 11.50 -14.50
N ILE A 284 3.19 12.13 -13.41
CA ILE A 284 2.85 13.57 -13.41
C ILE A 284 4.01 14.48 -12.99
N GLY A 285 5.26 13.99 -13.07
CA GLY A 285 6.48 14.80 -12.94
C GLY A 285 7.04 14.97 -11.52
N ALA A 286 6.73 14.07 -10.59
CA ALA A 286 7.35 14.10 -9.26
C ALA A 286 8.84 13.71 -9.31
N ASP A 287 9.64 14.31 -8.42
CA ASP A 287 11.07 14.04 -8.32
C ASP A 287 11.36 12.59 -7.89
N PRO A 288 12.15 11.82 -8.67
CA PRO A 288 12.40 10.42 -8.36
C PRO A 288 13.12 10.14 -7.03
N TYR A 289 14.02 11.02 -6.58
CA TYR A 289 14.81 10.79 -5.37
C TYR A 289 14.13 11.36 -4.13
N ARG A 290 13.52 12.54 -4.24
CA ARG A 290 12.91 13.29 -3.13
C ARG A 290 11.48 12.86 -2.85
N VAL A 291 10.69 12.55 -3.89
CA VAL A 291 9.28 12.15 -3.73
C VAL A 291 9.13 10.63 -3.83
N LEU A 292 9.67 10.00 -4.86
CA LEU A 292 9.47 8.55 -5.06
C LEU A 292 10.38 7.69 -4.20
N GLY A 293 11.52 8.23 -3.74
CA GLY A 293 12.48 7.51 -2.90
C GLY A 293 13.09 6.29 -3.59
N ILE A 294 13.41 6.37 -4.88
CA ILE A 294 13.90 5.20 -5.66
C ILE A 294 15.17 4.57 -5.09
N GLN A 295 15.97 5.31 -4.32
CA GLN A 295 17.19 4.84 -3.67
C GLN A 295 16.95 3.74 -2.63
N THR A 296 15.69 3.51 -2.21
CA THR A 296 15.36 2.42 -1.29
C THR A 296 15.03 1.11 -2.00
N HIS A 297 14.92 1.09 -3.33
CA HIS A 297 14.63 -0.12 -4.11
C HIS A 297 15.87 -1.00 -4.28
N THR A 298 15.68 -2.32 -4.36
CA THR A 298 16.76 -3.27 -4.61
C THR A 298 17.01 -3.45 -6.10
N VAL A 299 15.95 -3.53 -6.91
CA VAL A 299 16.06 -3.44 -8.36
C VAL A 299 16.23 -1.97 -8.72
N PRO A 300 17.38 -1.55 -9.29
CA PRO A 300 17.63 -0.15 -9.59
C PRO A 300 16.58 0.41 -10.56
N VAL A 301 16.05 1.60 -10.25
CA VAL A 301 15.00 2.26 -11.05
C VAL A 301 15.63 3.24 -12.06
N GLU A 302 16.88 3.63 -11.89
CA GLU A 302 17.61 4.54 -12.80
C GLU A 302 17.57 4.10 -14.27
N PRO A 303 17.69 2.80 -14.64
CA PRO A 303 17.55 2.38 -16.03
C PRO A 303 16.17 2.69 -16.61
N LEU A 304 15.09 2.61 -15.81
CA LEU A 304 13.75 3.02 -16.22
C LEU A 304 13.70 4.53 -16.46
N LEU A 305 14.24 5.34 -15.54
CA LEU A 305 14.28 6.80 -15.68
C LEU A 305 15.02 7.24 -16.95
N LYS A 306 16.17 6.61 -17.23
CA LYS A 306 16.94 6.89 -18.45
C LYS A 306 16.13 6.60 -19.72
N LYS A 307 15.39 5.48 -19.76
CA LYS A 307 14.51 5.14 -20.89
C LYS A 307 13.35 6.13 -21.05
N LEU A 308 12.91 6.75 -19.95
CA LEU A 308 11.90 7.82 -19.94
C LEU A 308 12.49 9.22 -20.24
N GLY A 309 13.79 9.33 -20.53
CA GLY A 309 14.46 10.61 -20.78
C GLY A 309 14.63 11.49 -19.53
N ILE A 310 14.50 10.92 -18.34
CA ILE A 310 14.69 11.62 -17.07
C ILE A 310 16.15 11.49 -16.65
N GLU A 311 16.89 12.59 -16.73
CA GLU A 311 18.25 12.66 -16.21
C GLU A 311 18.23 12.64 -14.68
N PRO A 312 18.81 11.63 -14.02
CA PRO A 312 18.86 11.58 -12.57
C PRO A 312 19.78 12.69 -12.07
N VAL A 313 19.21 13.82 -11.69
CA VAL A 313 19.95 14.83 -10.92
C VAL A 313 20.17 14.24 -9.54
N LYS A 314 21.35 13.64 -9.33
CA LYS A 314 21.86 13.32 -8.00
C LYS A 314 22.08 14.64 -7.27
N THR A 315 21.01 15.23 -6.76
CA THR A 315 21.13 16.36 -5.84
C THR A 315 21.84 15.81 -4.61
N PRO A 316 23.00 16.34 -4.20
CA PRO A 316 23.60 15.96 -2.95
C PRO A 316 22.55 16.14 -1.87
N VAL A 317 22.27 15.09 -1.10
CA VAL A 317 21.60 15.27 0.18
C VAL A 317 22.60 16.09 0.99
N GLU A 318 22.46 17.41 0.99
CA GLU A 318 23.19 18.24 1.92
C GLU A 318 22.85 17.69 3.31
N ASN A 319 23.87 17.20 4.01
CA ASN A 319 23.80 16.83 5.41
C ASN A 319 23.56 18.10 6.24
N GLY A 320 22.41 18.74 6.06
CA GLY A 320 21.90 19.74 6.96
C GLY A 320 21.62 19.01 8.26
N LYS A 321 22.53 19.19 9.23
CA LYS A 321 22.28 18.83 10.63
C LYS A 321 20.92 19.42 10.99
N ILE A 322 19.91 18.57 11.08
CA ILE A 322 18.66 18.92 11.73
C ILE A 322 19.07 19.15 13.19
N LYS A 323 19.18 20.42 13.58
CA LYS A 323 19.18 20.77 15.00
C LYS A 323 17.81 20.34 15.51
N MET A 324 17.80 19.22 16.20
CA MET A 324 16.70 18.88 17.09
C MET A 324 16.87 19.79 18.30
N ASP A 325 16.20 20.94 18.28
CA ASP A 325 15.95 21.67 19.50
C ASP A 325 14.87 20.91 20.28
N HIS A 326 15.16 20.74 21.57
CA HIS A 326 14.55 19.80 22.53
C HIS A 326 13.04 19.92 22.72
#